data_AF-A0A2S2QSB0-F1
#
_entry.id   AF-A0A2S2QSB0-F1
#
_cell.length_a   1.000
_cell.length_b   1.000
_cell.length_c   1.000
_cell.angle_alpha   90.00
_cell.angle_beta   90.00
_cell.angle_gamma   90.00
#
_symmetry.space_group_name_H-M   'P 1'
#
loop_
_entity.id
_entity.type
_entity.pdbx_description
1 polymer ?
#
loop_
_entity_poly.entity_id
_entity_poly.type
_entity_poly.pdbx_seq_one_letter_code
_entity_poly.pdbx_strand_id
1 'polypeptide(L)'
;MYEKMIQIDPNAPSEEEHRLKGVTKPRYMVWRETISSTATLGFRIEGIKKSDGKSSKDFKTTKSRDQVIEAFRDFVAGFPHVIPKYISRLRAIRDTLVESKFFTTHEVIGSSLLFVHDSKNANIWLIDFAKTLILPQETKINHTSEWVVGNHEDGYLIGINNLLDIFTEMTTFPVTLIEVTAPSEVI
;
A
#
# COMPACT_ATOMS: atom_id res chain seq x y z
N MET A 1 15.60 3.37 -15.62
CA MET A 1 15.41 2.77 -14.28
C MET A 1 16.62 2.99 -13.38
N TYR A 2 17.84 2.78 -13.90
CA TYR A 2 19.09 2.98 -13.16
C TYR A 2 19.20 4.37 -12.50
N GLU A 3 18.96 5.45 -13.25
CA GLU A 3 19.00 6.82 -12.70
C GLU A 3 18.01 7.02 -11.54
N LYS A 4 16.78 6.48 -11.66
CA LYS A 4 15.78 6.54 -10.59
C LYS A 4 16.21 5.76 -9.35
N MET A 5 16.92 4.65 -9.55
CA MET A 5 17.44 3.82 -8.47
C MET A 5 18.52 4.56 -7.69
N ILE A 6 19.50 5.15 -8.39
CA ILE A 6 20.57 5.96 -7.78
C ILE A 6 20.03 7.21 -7.06
N GLN A 7 19.01 7.87 -7.62
CA GLN A 7 18.39 9.02 -6.96
C GLN A 7 17.80 8.70 -5.59
N ILE A 8 17.49 7.43 -5.33
CA ILE A 8 16.90 6.97 -4.06
C ILE A 8 17.99 6.36 -3.17
N ASP A 9 18.82 5.49 -3.74
CA ASP A 9 19.95 4.85 -3.06
C ASP A 9 21.10 4.64 -4.06
N PRO A 10 22.17 5.46 -3.97
CA PRO A 10 23.34 5.34 -4.83
C PRO A 10 24.08 4.01 -4.73
N ASN A 11 23.92 3.28 -3.61
CA ASN A 11 24.62 2.02 -3.35
C ASN A 11 23.79 0.78 -3.72
N ALA A 12 22.55 0.97 -4.18
CA ALA A 12 21.66 -0.15 -4.52
C ALA A 12 22.04 -0.92 -5.81
N PRO A 13 22.56 -0.28 -6.88
CA PRO A 13 23.02 -1.00 -8.06
C PRO A 13 24.30 -1.80 -7.78
N SER A 14 24.50 -2.92 -8.47
CA SER A 14 25.77 -3.65 -8.46
C SER A 14 26.86 -2.92 -9.25
N GLU A 15 28.12 -3.32 -9.08
CA GLU A 15 29.24 -2.77 -9.86
C GLU A 15 29.01 -2.88 -11.38
N GLU A 16 28.42 -4.00 -11.82
CA GLU A 16 28.08 -4.20 -13.24
C GLU A 16 26.98 -3.25 -13.70
N GLU A 17 25.93 -3.08 -12.88
CA GLU A 17 24.83 -2.16 -13.17
C GLU A 17 25.31 -0.70 -13.23
N HIS A 18 26.28 -0.33 -12.39
CA HIS A 18 26.98 0.95 -12.44
C HIS A 18 27.80 1.12 -13.71
N ARG A 19 28.60 0.11 -14.08
CA ARG A 19 29.43 0.11 -15.29
C ARG A 19 28.58 0.30 -16.55
N LEU A 20 27.45 -0.41 -16.63
CA LEU A 20 26.52 -0.35 -17.76
C LEU A 20 25.58 0.87 -17.70
N LYS A 21 25.53 1.59 -16.58
CA LYS A 21 24.54 2.63 -16.28
C LYS A 21 23.10 2.15 -16.55
N GLY A 22 22.83 0.89 -16.21
CA GLY A 22 21.64 0.18 -16.63
C GLY A 22 21.20 -0.86 -15.60
N VAL A 23 19.89 -0.94 -15.38
CA VAL A 23 19.24 -2.01 -14.60
C VAL A 23 18.05 -2.52 -15.38
N THR A 24 17.81 -3.82 -15.33
CA THR A 24 16.64 -4.41 -15.97
C THR A 24 15.36 -4.00 -15.23
N LYS A 25 14.22 -4.06 -15.92
CA LYS A 25 12.93 -3.73 -15.31
C LYS A 25 12.57 -4.68 -14.15
N PRO A 26 12.67 -6.02 -14.27
CA PRO A 26 12.39 -6.92 -13.15
C PRO A 26 13.26 -6.63 -11.92
N ARG A 27 14.56 -6.44 -12.12
CA ARG A 27 15.51 -6.08 -11.07
C ARG A 27 15.14 -4.79 -10.34
N TYR A 28 14.75 -3.75 -11.07
CA TYR A 28 14.27 -2.50 -10.48
C TYR A 28 12.96 -2.68 -9.71
N MET A 29 12.03 -3.50 -10.22
CA MET A 29 10.76 -3.77 -9.55
C MET A 29 10.97 -4.51 -8.23
N VAL A 30 11.78 -5.57 -8.22
CA VAL A 30 12.12 -6.32 -7.00
C VAL A 30 12.78 -5.39 -5.98
N TRP A 31 13.74 -4.57 -6.40
CA TRP A 31 14.35 -3.59 -5.49
C TRP A 31 13.33 -2.56 -4.96
N ARG A 32 12.41 -2.07 -5.79
CA ARG A 32 11.33 -1.18 -5.36
C ARG A 32 10.43 -1.82 -4.30
N GLU A 33 10.20 -3.13 -4.39
CA GLU A 33 9.42 -3.89 -3.42
C GLU A 33 10.15 -4.00 -2.08
N THR A 34 11.49 -4.14 -2.07
CA THR A 34 12.27 -4.27 -0.83
C THR A 34 12.46 -2.97 -0.07
N ILE A 35 12.39 -1.82 -0.74
CA ILE A 35 12.51 -0.49 -0.11
C ILE A 35 11.15 0.12 0.27
N SER A 36 10.04 -0.52 -0.11
CA SER A 36 8.68 -0.12 0.26
C SER A 36 8.03 -1.19 1.13
N SER A 37 6.78 -0.97 1.52
CA SER A 37 6.01 -1.94 2.30
C SER A 37 5.50 -3.13 1.47
N THR A 38 5.74 -3.21 0.16
CA THR A 38 5.19 -4.29 -0.68
C THR A 38 5.70 -5.66 -0.23
N ALA A 39 7.00 -5.82 -0.02
CA ALA A 39 7.58 -7.11 0.38
C ALA A 39 7.13 -7.57 1.78
N THR A 40 6.80 -6.65 2.69
CA THR A 40 6.49 -6.97 4.09
C THR A 40 5.00 -6.94 4.42
N LEU A 41 4.22 -6.09 3.75
CA LEU A 41 2.80 -5.88 4.03
C LEU A 41 1.89 -6.24 2.85
N GLY A 42 2.43 -6.61 1.68
CA GLY A 42 1.64 -6.98 0.49
C GLY A 42 1.00 -5.79 -0.24
N PHE A 43 1.34 -4.56 0.13
CA PHE A 43 0.91 -3.34 -0.57
C PHE A 43 1.91 -2.20 -0.37
N ARG A 44 1.75 -1.10 -1.11
CA ARG A 44 2.44 0.17 -0.84
C ARG A 44 1.56 1.35 -1.21
N ILE A 45 1.82 2.50 -0.60
CA ILE A 45 1.18 3.76 -0.96
C ILE A 45 1.90 4.33 -2.18
N GLU A 46 1.18 4.55 -3.28
CA GLU A 46 1.75 5.17 -4.49
C GLU A 46 1.62 6.71 -4.48
N GLY A 47 0.57 7.23 -3.83
CA GLY A 47 0.35 8.66 -3.74
C GLY A 47 -0.92 9.02 -2.97
N ILE A 48 -0.96 10.27 -2.51
CA ILE A 48 -2.06 10.83 -1.74
C ILE A 48 -2.38 12.21 -2.30
N LYS A 49 -3.67 12.52 -2.46
CA LYS A 49 -4.16 13.85 -2.78
C LYS A 49 -5.16 14.28 -1.70
N LYS A 50 -4.88 15.41 -1.05
CA LYS A 50 -5.70 15.98 0.03
C LYS A 50 -6.65 17.06 -0.51
N SER A 51 -7.67 17.36 0.29
CA SER A 51 -8.70 18.37 -0.02
C SER A 51 -8.15 19.80 -0.09
N ASP A 52 -7.04 20.08 0.62
CA ASP A 52 -6.30 21.34 0.55
C ASP A 52 -5.52 21.53 -0.77
N GLY A 53 -5.65 20.59 -1.71
CA GLY A 53 -4.99 20.59 -3.01
C GLY A 53 -3.57 20.03 -2.99
N LYS A 54 -3.00 19.73 -1.81
CA LYS A 54 -1.67 19.12 -1.72
C LYS A 54 -1.72 17.69 -2.22
N SER A 55 -0.74 17.33 -3.05
CA SER A 55 -0.52 15.97 -3.50
C SER A 55 0.89 15.52 -3.17
N SER A 56 1.04 14.34 -2.58
CA SER A 56 2.33 13.69 -2.36
C SER A 56 2.42 12.41 -3.17
N LYS A 57 3.59 12.17 -3.76
CA LYS A 57 3.98 10.88 -4.38
C LYS A 57 5.27 10.35 -3.77
N ASP A 58 5.72 10.94 -2.67
CA ASP A 58 7.00 10.61 -2.06
C ASP A 58 6.85 9.52 -0.99
N PHE A 59 6.40 8.34 -1.45
CA PHE A 59 6.19 7.16 -0.61
C PHE A 59 7.11 6.01 -1.02
N LYS A 60 8.15 6.31 -1.80
CA LYS A 60 9.06 5.31 -2.39
C LYS A 60 9.78 4.47 -1.33
N THR A 61 10.01 5.06 -0.16
CA THR A 61 10.70 4.46 0.99
C THR A 61 9.80 4.30 2.21
N THR A 62 8.48 4.47 2.05
CA THR A 62 7.48 4.18 3.08
C THR A 62 7.38 2.66 3.21
N LYS A 63 8.06 2.12 4.21
CA LYS A 63 8.30 0.69 4.36
C LYS A 63 7.75 0.14 5.66
N SER A 64 8.05 0.78 6.78
CA SER A 64 7.62 0.27 8.08
C SER A 64 6.12 0.46 8.27
N ARG A 65 5.53 -0.42 9.09
CA ARG A 65 4.12 -0.31 9.48
C ARG A 65 3.80 1.06 10.09
N ASP A 66 4.67 1.58 10.94
CA ASP A 66 4.52 2.90 11.57
C ASP A 66 4.49 4.03 10.54
N GLN A 67 5.39 4.01 9.54
CA GLN A 67 5.38 5.00 8.46
C GLN A 67 4.08 4.95 7.64
N VAL A 68 3.55 3.75 7.41
CA VAL A 68 2.27 3.55 6.72
C VAL A 68 1.09 4.08 7.57
N ILE A 69 1.09 3.79 8.88
CA ILE A 69 0.09 4.32 9.82
C ILE A 69 0.11 5.85 9.82
N GLU A 70 1.29 6.48 9.91
CA GLU A 70 1.43 7.93 9.87
C GLU A 70 0.90 8.53 8.56
N ALA A 71 1.20 7.90 7.42
CA ALA A 71 0.67 8.33 6.13
C ALA A 71 -0.87 8.25 6.07
N PHE A 72 -1.46 7.17 6.61
CA PHE A 72 -2.93 7.05 6.70
C PHE A 72 -3.54 8.03 7.70
N ARG A 73 -2.88 8.30 8.83
CA ARG A 73 -3.31 9.30 9.83
C ARG A 73 -3.39 10.69 9.21
N ASP A 74 -2.35 11.13 8.50
CA ASP A 74 -2.37 12.41 7.77
C ASP A 74 -3.47 12.44 6.69
N PHE A 75 -3.69 11.32 6.00
CA PHE A 75 -4.70 11.23 4.95
C PHE A 75 -6.14 11.37 5.45
N VAL A 76 -6.46 10.82 6.62
CA VAL A 76 -7.82 10.82 7.19
C VAL A 76 -8.03 11.90 8.26
N ALA A 77 -7.01 12.72 8.52
CA ALA A 77 -7.05 13.78 9.53
C ALA A 77 -8.27 14.71 9.33
N GLY A 78 -9.03 14.94 10.41
CA GLY A 78 -10.25 15.75 10.39
C GLY A 78 -11.52 15.01 9.96
N PHE A 79 -11.45 13.72 9.62
CA PHE A 79 -12.60 12.93 9.17
C PHE A 79 -12.74 11.60 9.94
N PRO A 80 -13.17 11.64 11.22
CA PRO A 80 -13.20 10.46 12.09
C PRO A 80 -14.15 9.34 11.58
N HIS A 81 -15.16 9.67 10.78
CA HIS A 81 -16.07 8.68 10.17
C HIS A 81 -15.44 7.85 9.06
N VAL A 82 -14.26 8.23 8.55
CA VAL A 82 -13.64 7.62 7.37
C VAL A 82 -13.08 6.25 7.68
N ILE A 83 -12.35 6.10 8.78
CA ILE A 83 -11.73 4.83 9.19
C ILE A 83 -12.76 3.69 9.28
N PRO A 84 -13.88 3.81 10.05
CA PRO A 84 -14.86 2.72 10.14
C PRO A 84 -15.51 2.38 8.79
N LYS A 85 -15.71 3.38 7.91
CA LYS A 85 -16.21 3.16 6.55
C LYS A 85 -15.21 2.43 5.66
N TYR A 86 -13.93 2.76 5.75
CA TYR A 86 -12.87 2.02 5.05
C TYR A 86 -12.73 0.59 5.54
N ILE A 87 -12.80 0.34 6.85
CA ILE A 87 -12.80 -1.03 7.39
C ILE A 87 -13.98 -1.82 6.84
N SER A 88 -15.20 -1.26 6.92
CA SER A 88 -16.41 -1.92 6.40
C SER A 88 -16.29 -2.21 4.91
N ARG A 89 -15.78 -1.25 4.12
CA ARG A 89 -15.60 -1.42 2.68
C ARG A 89 -14.52 -2.43 2.33
N LEU A 90 -13.39 -2.45 3.03
CA LEU A 90 -12.31 -3.43 2.83
C LEU A 90 -12.79 -4.85 3.13
N ARG A 91 -13.59 -5.05 4.19
CA ARG A 91 -14.22 -6.35 4.49
C ARG A 91 -15.12 -6.80 3.35
N ALA A 92 -16.02 -5.92 2.89
CA ALA A 92 -16.90 -6.23 1.77
C ALA A 92 -16.11 -6.55 0.48
N ILE A 93 -15.04 -5.81 0.19
CA ILE A 93 -14.14 -6.10 -0.94
C ILE A 93 -13.52 -7.48 -0.78
N ARG A 94 -12.89 -7.76 0.37
CA ARG A 94 -12.23 -9.05 0.65
C ARG A 94 -13.20 -10.22 0.45
N ASP A 95 -14.37 -10.14 1.05
CA ASP A 95 -15.37 -11.21 1.01
C ASP A 95 -15.88 -11.40 -0.44
N THR A 96 -16.03 -10.31 -1.21
CA THR A 96 -16.37 -10.39 -2.65
C THR A 96 -15.26 -11.02 -3.48
N LEU A 97 -13.99 -10.73 -3.18
CA LEU A 97 -12.84 -11.25 -3.93
C LEU A 97 -12.70 -12.77 -3.75
N VAL A 98 -12.88 -13.28 -2.53
CA VAL A 98 -12.78 -14.71 -2.23
C VAL A 98 -13.82 -15.53 -3.04
N GLU A 99 -15.01 -15.00 -3.24
CA GLU A 99 -16.07 -15.64 -4.03
C GLU A 99 -16.00 -15.33 -5.53
N SER A 100 -15.13 -14.41 -5.94
CA SER A 100 -15.07 -13.93 -7.32
C SER A 100 -14.36 -14.95 -8.22
N LYS A 101 -15.10 -15.48 -9.20
CA LYS A 101 -14.51 -16.30 -10.27
C LYS A 101 -13.40 -15.56 -11.01
N PHE A 102 -13.56 -14.26 -11.24
CA PHE A 102 -12.51 -13.46 -11.88
C PHE A 102 -11.25 -13.49 -11.02
N PHE A 103 -11.37 -13.13 -9.74
CA PHE A 103 -10.21 -13.02 -8.86
C PHE A 103 -9.47 -14.36 -8.71
N THR A 104 -10.21 -15.43 -8.38
CA THR A 104 -9.66 -16.78 -8.19
C THR A 104 -9.07 -17.43 -9.45
N THR A 105 -9.22 -16.83 -10.62
CA THR A 105 -8.66 -17.32 -11.89
C THR A 105 -7.66 -16.36 -12.54
N HIS A 106 -7.27 -15.28 -11.85
CA HIS A 106 -6.34 -14.29 -12.38
C HIS A 106 -5.20 -14.01 -11.42
N GLU A 107 -4.01 -13.83 -11.95
CA GLU A 107 -2.88 -13.22 -11.24
C GLU A 107 -3.07 -11.69 -11.26
N VAL A 108 -3.28 -11.07 -10.09
CA VAL A 108 -3.69 -9.66 -9.97
C VAL A 108 -2.48 -8.79 -9.61
N ILE A 109 -1.67 -8.48 -10.62
CA ILE A 109 -0.44 -7.69 -10.44
C ILE A 109 -0.63 -6.23 -10.84
N GLY A 110 -0.11 -5.33 -10.01
CA GLY A 110 0.04 -3.91 -10.35
C GLY A 110 -1.27 -3.11 -10.38
N SER A 111 -2.38 -3.70 -9.95
CA SER A 111 -3.62 -2.97 -9.65
C SER A 111 -3.49 -2.18 -8.35
N SER A 112 -4.41 -1.25 -8.13
CA SER A 112 -4.45 -0.43 -6.92
C SER A 112 -5.81 -0.46 -6.23
N LEU A 113 -5.82 -0.21 -4.93
CA LEU A 113 -7.01 0.21 -4.20
C LEU A 113 -7.04 1.74 -4.16
N LEU A 114 -8.06 2.35 -4.77
CA LEU A 114 -8.28 3.78 -4.75
C LEU A 114 -9.17 4.14 -3.56
N PHE A 115 -8.56 4.73 -2.54
CA PHE A 115 -9.25 5.27 -1.36
C PHE A 115 -9.71 6.70 -1.65
N VAL A 116 -10.99 6.98 -1.47
CA VAL A 116 -11.57 8.33 -1.62
C VAL A 116 -12.46 8.62 -0.43
N HIS A 117 -12.37 9.83 0.11
CA HIS A 117 -13.27 10.30 1.16
C HIS A 117 -13.53 11.80 1.02
N ASP A 118 -14.63 12.23 1.61
CA ASP A 118 -15.04 13.62 1.78
C ASP A 118 -15.62 13.84 3.18
N SER A 119 -16.21 15.01 3.41
CA SER A 119 -16.79 15.39 4.69
C SER A 119 -17.92 14.49 5.20
N LYS A 120 -18.49 13.64 4.35
CA LYS A 120 -19.62 12.75 4.67
C LYS A 120 -19.37 11.30 4.29
N ASN A 121 -18.62 11.02 3.23
CA ASN A 121 -18.51 9.72 2.59
C ASN A 121 -17.07 9.22 2.56
N ALA A 122 -16.92 7.90 2.47
CA ALA A 122 -15.65 7.24 2.26
C ALA A 122 -15.90 5.93 1.53
N ASN A 123 -15.09 5.63 0.52
CA ASN A 123 -15.22 4.41 -0.27
C ASN A 123 -13.89 4.01 -0.92
N ILE A 124 -13.83 2.76 -1.39
CA ILE A 124 -12.64 2.12 -1.95
C ILE A 124 -13.05 1.33 -3.21
N TRP A 125 -12.25 1.44 -4.26
CA TRP A 125 -12.41 0.70 -5.51
C TRP A 125 -11.10 0.06 -5.95
N LEU A 126 -11.19 -1.07 -6.64
CA LEU A 126 -10.05 -1.65 -7.34
C LEU A 126 -9.93 -0.99 -8.71
N ILE A 127 -8.72 -0.60 -9.10
CA ILE A 127 -8.40 0.03 -10.37
C ILE A 127 -7.13 -0.57 -10.97
N ASP A 128 -6.83 -0.23 -12.24
CA ASP A 128 -5.59 -0.57 -12.95
C ASP A 128 -5.34 -2.07 -13.20
N PHE A 129 -6.29 -2.76 -13.83
CA PHE A 129 -6.20 -4.19 -14.18
C PHE A 129 -5.35 -4.50 -15.44
N ALA A 130 -4.55 -3.55 -15.92
CA ALA A 130 -3.83 -3.67 -17.19
C ALA A 130 -2.78 -4.81 -17.20
N LYS A 131 -2.35 -5.27 -16.03
CA LYS A 131 -1.42 -6.41 -15.85
C LYS A 131 -2.06 -7.57 -15.09
N THR A 132 -3.39 -7.56 -14.97
CA THR A 132 -4.12 -8.70 -14.43
C THR A 132 -4.26 -9.74 -15.52
N LEU A 133 -3.69 -10.92 -15.30
CA LEU A 133 -3.57 -11.97 -16.31
C LEU A 133 -4.35 -13.21 -15.87
N ILE A 134 -4.98 -13.89 -16.82
CA ILE A 134 -5.61 -15.19 -16.55
C ILE A 134 -4.52 -16.19 -16.16
N LEU A 135 -4.77 -16.99 -15.13
CA LEU A 135 -3.86 -18.04 -14.69
C LEU A 135 -3.70 -19.12 -15.76
N PRO A 136 -2.52 -19.76 -15.86
CA PRO A 136 -2.36 -20.95 -16.69
C PRO A 136 -3.37 -22.03 -16.33
N GLN A 137 -3.67 -22.90 -17.29
CA GLN A 137 -4.61 -24.01 -17.08
C GLN A 137 -4.18 -24.86 -15.87
N GLU A 138 -5.15 -25.26 -15.04
CA GLU A 138 -4.97 -26.04 -13.81
C GLU A 138 -4.21 -25.33 -12.67
N THR A 139 -3.73 -24.11 -12.87
CA THR A 139 -3.11 -23.32 -11.79
C THR A 139 -4.19 -22.78 -10.85
N LYS A 140 -3.96 -22.93 -9.55
CA LYS A 140 -4.79 -22.36 -8.49
C LYS A 140 -3.91 -21.61 -7.53
N ILE A 141 -4.32 -20.39 -7.19
CA ILE A 141 -3.67 -19.55 -6.20
C ILE A 141 -4.70 -19.17 -5.13
N ASN A 142 -4.21 -18.79 -3.96
CA ASN A 142 -5.05 -18.38 -2.84
C ASN A 142 -4.90 -16.90 -2.50
N HIS A 143 -4.00 -16.17 -3.17
CA HIS A 143 -3.71 -14.74 -2.98
C HIS A 143 -3.23 -14.38 -1.57
N THR A 144 -2.95 -15.39 -0.74
CA THR A 144 -2.55 -15.26 0.67
C THR A 144 -1.18 -15.88 0.95
N SER A 145 -0.64 -16.61 -0.02
CA SER A 145 0.66 -17.26 0.07
C SER A 145 1.74 -16.36 -0.51
N GLU A 146 2.97 -16.54 -0.04
CA GLU A 146 4.11 -15.81 -0.55
C GLU A 146 4.37 -16.17 -2.02
N TRP A 147 4.72 -15.17 -2.82
CA TRP A 147 5.12 -15.40 -4.20
C TRP A 147 6.47 -16.11 -4.25
N VAL A 148 6.54 -17.19 -5.01
CA VAL A 148 7.78 -17.83 -5.40
C VAL A 148 7.76 -18.07 -6.90
N VAL A 149 8.94 -18.17 -7.52
CA VAL A 149 9.05 -18.38 -8.97
C VAL A 149 8.24 -19.61 -9.39
N GLY A 150 7.20 -19.38 -10.21
CA GLY A 150 6.35 -20.41 -10.79
C GLY A 150 5.04 -20.70 -10.07
N ASN A 151 4.79 -20.14 -8.87
CA ASN A 151 3.53 -20.40 -8.15
C ASN A 151 2.37 -19.47 -8.53
N HIS A 152 2.65 -18.37 -9.25
CA HIS A 152 1.67 -17.34 -9.65
C HIS A 152 0.95 -16.61 -8.50
N GLU A 153 1.39 -16.76 -7.25
CA GLU A 153 0.78 -16.03 -6.14
C GLU A 153 1.05 -14.52 -6.26
N ASP A 154 0.07 -13.69 -5.94
CA ASP A 154 0.22 -12.23 -6.02
C ASP A 154 0.24 -11.56 -4.64
N GLY A 155 -0.06 -12.30 -3.57
CA GLY A 155 -0.14 -11.78 -2.21
C GLY A 155 -1.24 -10.72 -2.02
N TYR A 156 -2.22 -10.62 -2.92
CA TYR A 156 -3.19 -9.53 -2.93
C TYR A 156 -4.03 -9.48 -1.65
N LEU A 157 -4.44 -10.65 -1.13
CA LEU A 157 -5.18 -10.75 0.13
C LEU A 157 -4.28 -10.55 1.36
N ILE A 158 -2.96 -10.79 1.26
CA ILE A 158 -2.00 -10.35 2.30
C ILE A 158 -2.08 -8.83 2.45
N GLY A 159 -2.07 -8.11 1.33
CA GLY A 159 -2.21 -6.65 1.29
C GLY A 159 -3.49 -6.15 1.94
N ILE A 160 -4.64 -6.74 1.56
CA ILE A 160 -5.95 -6.37 2.13
C ILE A 160 -6.04 -6.66 3.63
N ASN A 161 -5.54 -7.82 4.07
CA ASN A 161 -5.58 -8.18 5.49
C ASN A 161 -4.71 -7.24 6.33
N ASN A 162 -3.50 -6.90 5.86
CA ASN A 162 -2.65 -5.92 6.54
C ASN A 162 -3.29 -4.52 6.58
N LEU A 163 -3.97 -4.08 5.52
CA LEU A 163 -4.73 -2.83 5.52
C LEU A 163 -5.85 -2.86 6.57
N LEU A 164 -6.61 -3.95 6.65
CA LEU A 164 -7.66 -4.13 7.66
C LEU A 164 -7.09 -4.06 9.08
N ASP A 165 -5.97 -4.72 9.34
CA ASP A 165 -5.31 -4.71 10.64
C ASP A 165 -4.82 -3.31 11.00
N ILE A 166 -4.19 -2.60 10.05
CA ILE A 166 -3.71 -1.22 10.23
C ILE A 166 -4.86 -0.28 10.57
N PHE A 167 -5.96 -0.31 9.79
CA PHE A 167 -7.09 0.56 10.07
C PHE A 167 -7.78 0.19 11.39
N THR A 168 -7.83 -1.09 11.76
CA THR A 168 -8.38 -1.53 13.05
C THR A 168 -7.51 -1.03 14.21
N GLU A 169 -6.19 -1.13 14.11
CA GLU A 169 -5.24 -0.59 15.09
C GLU A 169 -5.39 0.93 15.28
N MET A 170 -5.61 1.66 14.18
CA MET A 170 -5.89 3.10 14.22
C MET A 170 -7.19 3.45 14.96
N THR A 171 -8.14 2.51 15.11
CA THR A 171 -9.36 2.73 15.91
C THR A 171 -9.15 2.50 17.41
N THR A 172 -8.23 1.62 17.80
CA THR A 172 -7.99 1.25 19.20
C THR A 172 -7.08 2.22 19.94
N PHE A 173 -6.25 2.98 19.22
CA PHE A 173 -5.40 4.04 19.78
C PHE A 173 -5.80 5.42 19.24
N PRO A 174 -6.95 5.98 19.68
CA PRO A 174 -7.30 7.35 19.36
C PRO A 174 -6.27 8.29 19.99
N VAL A 175 -5.79 9.26 19.20
CA VAL A 175 -4.84 10.30 19.63
C VAL A 175 -5.39 10.97 20.88
N THR A 176 -4.71 10.79 22.01
CA THR A 176 -4.85 11.69 23.15
C THR A 176 -4.29 13.02 22.66
N LEU A 177 -5.15 14.05 22.59
CA LEU A 177 -4.68 15.42 22.41
C LEU A 177 -3.68 15.68 23.55
N ILE A 178 -2.40 15.84 23.20
CA ILE A 178 -1.44 16.43 24.12
C ILE A 178 -1.86 17.89 24.25
N GLU A 179 -2.68 18.18 25.26
CA GLU A 179 -2.86 19.54 25.74
C GLU A 179 -1.48 20.04 26.20
N VAL A 180 -0.88 20.91 25.41
CA VAL A 180 0.27 21.69 25.84
C VAL A 180 -0.26 22.66 26.88
N THR A 181 -0.21 22.26 28.16
CA THR A 181 -0.42 23.19 29.27
C THR A 181 0.74 24.17 29.27
N ALA A 182 0.43 25.42 28.93
CA ALA A 182 1.36 26.53 29.05
C ALA A 182 1.84 26.65 30.52
N PRO A 183 3.13 26.91 30.78
CA PRO A 183 3.62 27.10 32.13
C PRO A 183 2.98 28.34 32.73
N SER A 184 2.41 28.17 33.93
CA SER A 184 1.83 29.25 34.73
C SER A 184 2.91 30.28 35.04
N GLU A 185 2.68 31.54 34.67
CA GLU A 185 3.49 32.67 35.13
C GLU A 185 3.42 32.75 36.66
N VAL A 186 4.58 32.68 37.29
CA VAL A 186 4.75 32.90 38.73
C VAL A 186 4.84 34.41 38.94
N ILE A 187 3.87 34.96 39.69
CA ILE A 187 3.90 36.33 40.24
C ILE A 187 4.88 36.36 41.42
#